data_AF-A0AAV5Q0T2-F1
#
_entry.id   AF-A0AAV5Q0T2-F1
#
_cell.length_a   1.000
_cell.length_b   1.000
_cell.length_c   1.000
_cell.angle_alpha   90.00
_cell.angle_beta   90.00
_cell.angle_gamma   90.00
#
_symmetry.space_group_name_H-M   'P 1'
#
loop_
_entity.id
_entity.type
_entity.pdbx_description
1 polymer ?
#
loop_
_entity_poly.entity_id
_entity_poly.type
_entity_poly.pdbx_seq_one_letter_code
_entity_poly.pdbx_strand_id
1 'polypeptide(L)'
;MFTCDNNIEQNELLRPSGDPLLPLTKVGLSFCENREFSVTENRELNLKSDILRKKYLDYFVDNKVDFLITPPSVGTGGVGIDEGLYQDPKIDLKETNYTPRSPLDKVDHDKYILELFNGASIGIQIAGRRYFDKEVVAFDKLIDEILKA
;
A
#
# COMPACT_ATOMS: atom_id res chain seq x y z
N MET A 1 1.72 -8.08 -11.77
CA MET A 1 1.64 -6.78 -12.48
C MET A 1 0.17 -6.59 -12.87
N PHE A 2 -0.44 -5.42 -12.66
CA PHE A 2 -1.88 -5.26 -12.86
C PHE A 2 -2.16 -4.73 -14.27
N THR A 3 -2.24 -5.63 -15.25
CA THR A 3 -2.50 -5.32 -16.65
C THR A 3 -3.92 -5.73 -17.05
N CYS A 4 -4.44 -5.16 -18.15
CA CYS A 4 -5.80 -5.44 -18.64
C CYS A 4 -6.02 -6.90 -19.08
N ASP A 5 -4.93 -7.58 -19.46
CA ASP A 5 -4.88 -9.00 -19.83
C ASP A 5 -4.49 -9.90 -18.65
N ASN A 6 -4.37 -9.35 -17.44
CA ASN A 6 -4.03 -10.09 -16.22
C ASN A 6 -2.78 -10.98 -16.35
N ASN A 7 -1.74 -10.48 -17.04
CA ASN A 7 -0.45 -11.16 -17.28
C ASN A 7 -0.53 -12.43 -18.14
N ILE A 8 -1.59 -12.62 -18.94
CA ILE A 8 -1.68 -13.75 -19.88
C ILE A 8 -0.55 -13.66 -20.91
N GLU A 9 -0.39 -12.51 -21.57
CA GLU A 9 0.66 -12.32 -22.57
C GLU A 9 2.06 -12.43 -21.95
N GLN A 10 2.22 -11.90 -20.74
CA GLN A 10 3.49 -12.00 -20.03
C GLN A 10 3.87 -13.46 -19.73
N ASN A 11 2.90 -14.30 -19.37
CA ASN A 11 3.15 -15.73 -19.18
C ASN A 11 3.47 -16.43 -20.51
N GLU A 12 2.79 -16.12 -21.60
CA GLU A 12 3.08 -16.70 -22.92
C GLU A 12 4.47 -16.31 -23.42
N LEU A 13 4.90 -15.06 -23.24
CA LEU A 13 6.23 -14.59 -23.64
C LEU A 13 7.36 -15.22 -22.83
N LEU A 14 7.11 -15.60 -21.58
CA LEU A 14 8.11 -16.24 -20.71
C LEU A 14 8.25 -17.74 -20.98
N ARG A 15 7.22 -18.40 -21.51
CA ARG A 15 7.24 -19.86 -21.78
C ARG A 15 8.36 -20.31 -22.74
N PRO A 16 8.63 -19.63 -23.87
CA PRO A 16 9.70 -20.03 -24.80
C PRO A 16 11.10 -20.04 -24.20
N SER A 17 11.33 -19.32 -23.09
CA SER A 17 12.65 -19.27 -22.45
C SER A 17 13.10 -20.63 -21.91
N GLY A 18 12.15 -21.53 -21.57
CA GLY A 18 12.45 -22.82 -20.95
C GLY A 18 12.98 -22.76 -19.51
N ASP A 19 13.41 -21.58 -19.06
CA ASP A 19 13.90 -21.35 -17.71
C ASP A 19 12.76 -21.40 -16.68
N PRO A 20 12.96 -22.09 -15.54
CA PRO A 20 11.93 -22.15 -14.51
C PRO A 20 11.76 -20.78 -13.85
N LEU A 21 10.53 -20.27 -13.83
CA LEU A 21 10.21 -19.06 -13.07
C LEU A 21 10.54 -19.25 -11.58
N LEU A 22 11.23 -18.27 -11.00
CA LEU A 22 11.50 -18.24 -9.57
C LEU A 22 10.18 -18.24 -8.77
N PRO A 23 10.14 -18.84 -7.56
CA PRO A 23 8.91 -18.95 -6.79
C PRO A 23 8.18 -17.63 -6.58
N LEU A 24 8.91 -16.55 -6.29
CA LEU A 24 8.31 -15.22 -6.07
C LEU A 24 7.76 -14.61 -7.36
N THR A 25 8.40 -14.85 -8.50
CA THR A 25 7.91 -14.43 -9.82
C THR A 25 6.62 -15.14 -10.18
N LYS A 26 6.49 -16.44 -9.88
CA LYS A 26 5.24 -17.19 -10.06
C LYS A 26 4.09 -16.59 -9.25
N VAL A 27 4.35 -16.27 -7.98
CA VAL A 27 3.36 -15.58 -7.11
C VAL A 27 3.03 -14.19 -7.67
N GLY A 28 4.04 -13.45 -8.14
CA GLY A 28 3.90 -12.13 -8.74
C GLY A 28 3.00 -12.09 -9.98
N LEU A 29 3.02 -13.15 -10.78
CA LEU A 29 2.19 -13.33 -11.97
C LEU A 29 0.81 -13.89 -11.63
N SER A 30 0.65 -14.61 -10.52
CA SER A 30 -0.63 -15.18 -10.07
C SER A 30 -1.52 -14.24 -9.26
N PHE A 31 -1.10 -12.99 -9.01
CA PHE A 31 -1.92 -12.01 -8.30
C PHE A 31 -3.16 -11.55 -9.07
N CYS A 32 -3.20 -11.80 -10.37
CA CYS A 32 -4.31 -11.42 -11.24
C CYS A 32 -5.18 -12.65 -11.55
N GLU A 33 -6.48 -12.44 -11.75
CA GLU A 33 -7.37 -13.52 -12.22
C GLU A 33 -6.90 -13.99 -13.61
N ASN A 34 -6.84 -15.29 -13.88
CA ASN A 34 -6.48 -15.83 -15.20
C ASN A 34 -7.62 -15.64 -16.22
N ARG A 35 -8.01 -14.40 -16.48
CA ARG A 35 -9.01 -14.00 -17.48
C ARG A 35 -8.64 -12.67 -18.10
N GLU A 36 -9.05 -12.43 -19.33
CA GLU A 36 -8.98 -11.10 -19.93
C GLU A 36 -10.22 -10.27 -19.55
N PHE A 37 -10.03 -8.96 -19.38
CA PHE A 37 -11.17 -8.04 -19.30
C PHE A 37 -11.61 -7.63 -20.70
N SER A 38 -12.91 -7.69 -20.96
CA SER A 38 -13.47 -7.07 -22.16
C SER A 38 -13.30 -5.55 -22.12
N VAL A 39 -13.35 -4.91 -23.29
CA VAL A 39 -13.28 -3.44 -23.41
C VAL A 39 -14.37 -2.76 -22.58
N THR A 40 -15.56 -3.35 -22.50
CA THR A 40 -16.68 -2.83 -21.72
C THR A 40 -16.40 -2.88 -20.22
N GLU A 41 -15.96 -4.02 -19.69
CA GLU A 41 -15.61 -4.16 -18.27
C GLU A 41 -14.47 -3.21 -17.88
N ASN A 42 -13.45 -3.08 -18.74
CA ASN A 42 -12.37 -2.14 -18.49
C ASN A 42 -12.90 -0.69 -18.41
N ARG A 43 -13.81 -0.30 -19.31
CA ARG A 43 -14.45 1.03 -19.25
C ARG A 43 -15.27 1.23 -17.97
N GLU A 44 -16.00 0.22 -17.53
CA GLU A 44 -16.75 0.27 -16.27
C GLU A 44 -15.83 0.44 -15.06
N LEU A 45 -14.68 -0.26 -15.03
CA LEU A 45 -13.67 -0.11 -13.98
C LEU A 45 -13.06 1.29 -13.96
N ASN A 46 -12.76 1.86 -15.13
CA ASN A 46 -12.27 3.24 -15.23
C ASN A 46 -13.31 4.24 -14.72
N LEU A 47 -14.58 4.07 -15.08
CA LEU A 47 -15.67 4.92 -14.58
C LEU A 47 -15.80 4.82 -13.05
N LYS A 48 -15.75 3.60 -12.49
CA LYS A 48 -15.75 3.39 -11.04
C LYS A 48 -14.58 4.12 -10.37
N SER A 49 -13.40 4.08 -10.97
CA SER A 49 -12.21 4.78 -10.48
C SER A 49 -12.44 6.31 -10.42
N ASP A 50 -13.00 6.89 -11.46
CA ASP A 50 -13.30 8.34 -11.50
C ASP A 50 -14.39 8.75 -10.50
N ILE A 51 -15.43 7.92 -10.35
CA ILE A 51 -16.47 8.14 -9.34
C ILE A 51 -15.86 8.12 -7.94
N LEU A 52 -14.99 7.14 -7.64
CA LEU A 52 -14.32 7.05 -6.34
C LEU A 52 -13.43 8.27 -6.09
N ARG A 53 -12.63 8.69 -7.08
CA ARG A 53 -11.81 9.92 -6.96
C ARG A 53 -12.66 11.13 -6.60
N LYS A 54 -13.82 11.29 -7.22
CA LYS A 54 -14.75 12.37 -6.90
C LYS A 54 -15.27 12.24 -5.46
N LYS A 55 -15.74 11.06 -5.06
CA LYS A 55 -16.25 10.82 -3.70
C LYS A 55 -15.21 11.13 -2.62
N TYR A 56 -13.95 10.74 -2.82
CA TYR A 56 -12.87 11.08 -1.90
C TYR A 56 -12.66 12.60 -1.85
N LEU A 57 -12.65 13.29 -2.98
CA LEU A 57 -12.52 14.75 -2.99
C LEU A 57 -13.69 15.44 -2.26
N ASP A 58 -14.92 15.01 -2.53
CA ASP A 58 -16.13 15.53 -1.86
C ASP A 58 -16.02 15.33 -0.35
N TYR A 59 -15.57 14.14 0.11
CA TYR A 59 -15.36 13.86 1.53
C TYR A 59 -14.36 14.81 2.19
N PHE A 60 -13.23 15.13 1.55
CA PHE A 60 -12.26 16.10 2.08
C PHE A 60 -12.89 17.49 2.25
N VAL A 61 -13.67 17.92 1.25
CA VAL A 61 -14.33 19.24 1.26
C VAL A 61 -15.42 19.31 2.33
N ASP A 62 -16.31 18.31 2.37
CA ASP A 62 -17.46 18.27 3.28
C ASP A 62 -17.02 18.22 4.75
N ASN A 63 -15.95 17.47 5.05
CA ASN A 63 -15.42 17.32 6.40
C ASN A 63 -14.36 18.37 6.76
N LYS A 64 -14.01 19.28 5.83
CA LYS A 64 -12.97 20.31 6.02
C LYS A 64 -11.64 19.69 6.48
N VAL A 65 -11.26 18.58 5.85
CA VAL A 65 -10.00 17.88 6.09
C VAL A 65 -9.03 18.30 5.00
N ASP A 66 -7.84 18.78 5.39
CA ASP A 66 -6.78 19.15 4.44
C ASP A 66 -5.81 17.99 4.16
N PHE A 67 -5.47 17.22 5.21
CA PHE A 67 -4.55 16.09 5.15
C PHE A 67 -5.06 14.91 5.96
N LEU A 68 -4.72 13.69 5.51
CA LEU A 68 -4.90 12.46 6.25
C LEU A 68 -3.54 11.91 6.66
N ILE A 69 -3.43 11.50 7.92
CA ILE A 69 -2.28 10.78 8.47
C ILE A 69 -2.68 9.32 8.62
N THR A 70 -1.92 8.42 8.00
CA THR A 70 -2.24 6.99 7.94
C THR A 70 -0.98 6.15 8.14
N PRO A 71 -1.12 4.91 8.66
CA PRO A 71 -0.01 3.98 8.65
C PRO A 71 0.28 3.54 7.19
N PRO A 72 1.54 3.56 6.73
CA PRO A 72 1.90 3.21 5.36
C PRO A 72 1.76 1.71 5.09
N SER A 73 1.89 0.89 6.13
CA SER A 73 1.75 -0.56 6.04
C SER A 73 1.36 -1.16 7.40
N VAL A 74 0.96 -2.44 7.40
CA VAL A 74 0.63 -3.21 8.62
C VAL A 74 1.86 -3.59 9.46
N GLY A 75 3.06 -3.23 9.03
CA GLY A 75 4.31 -3.50 9.75
C GLY A 75 5.38 -2.44 9.53
N THR A 76 6.59 -2.72 10.00
CA THR A 76 7.78 -1.89 9.85
C THR A 76 8.45 -2.19 8.51
N GLY A 77 8.62 -1.16 7.68
CA GLY A 77 9.08 -1.28 6.29
C GLY A 77 8.16 -0.59 5.27
N GLY A 78 7.62 0.59 5.61
CA GLY A 78 6.84 1.43 4.69
C GLY A 78 7.62 2.68 4.29
N VAL A 79 7.77 2.93 2.99
CA VAL A 79 8.40 4.16 2.47
C VAL A 79 7.44 5.34 2.69
N GLY A 80 7.81 6.22 3.63
CA GLY A 80 7.15 7.48 3.99
C GLY A 80 7.63 7.92 5.37
N ILE A 81 8.07 9.18 5.53
CA ILE A 81 8.73 9.80 6.71
C ILE A 81 9.30 8.79 7.71
N ASP A 82 10.54 8.37 7.50
CA ASP A 82 11.25 7.40 8.37
C ASP A 82 11.99 8.07 9.55
N GLU A 83 11.79 9.38 9.76
CA GLU A 83 12.56 10.16 10.71
C GLU A 83 11.75 10.44 12.00
N GLY A 84 12.23 9.90 13.12
CA GLY A 84 11.73 10.24 14.47
C GLY A 84 10.89 9.17 15.18
N LEU A 85 10.39 8.14 14.48
CA LEU A 85 9.67 7.02 15.11
C LEU A 85 10.39 5.70 14.88
N TYR A 86 10.60 4.98 15.97
CA TYR A 86 11.28 3.69 15.98
C TYR A 86 10.47 2.70 16.79
N GLN A 87 10.50 1.44 16.36
CA GLN A 87 9.86 0.36 17.08
C GLN A 87 10.53 0.15 18.45
N ASP A 88 9.71 0.14 19.49
CA ASP A 88 10.11 -0.21 20.86
C ASP A 88 9.47 -1.56 21.24
N PRO A 89 10.25 -2.62 21.48
CA PRO A 89 9.74 -3.94 21.87
C PRO A 89 8.89 -3.95 23.15
N LYS A 90 8.96 -2.91 23.99
CA LYS A 90 8.15 -2.81 25.22
C LYS A 90 6.77 -2.22 24.96
N ILE A 91 6.64 -1.36 23.96
CA ILE A 91 5.40 -0.63 23.65
C ILE A 91 4.68 -1.29 22.49
N ASP A 92 5.41 -1.60 21.41
CA ASP A 92 4.88 -2.10 20.14
C ASP A 92 4.73 -3.62 20.14
N LEU A 93 3.97 -4.13 21.12
CA LEU A 93 3.69 -5.56 21.27
C LEU A 93 2.84 -6.08 20.11
N LYS A 94 3.07 -7.34 19.71
CA LYS A 94 2.25 -7.99 18.68
C LYS A 94 0.80 -8.03 19.13
N GLU A 95 -0.09 -7.43 18.35
CA GLU A 95 -1.52 -7.44 18.64
C GLU A 95 -2.09 -8.87 18.60
N THR A 96 -2.69 -9.31 19.71
CA THR A 96 -3.30 -10.64 19.83
C THR A 96 -4.75 -10.69 19.37
N ASN A 97 -5.42 -9.54 19.31
CA ASN A 97 -6.86 -9.44 18.99
C ASN A 97 -7.13 -8.99 17.54
N TYR A 98 -6.10 -8.94 16.70
CA TYR A 98 -6.24 -8.58 15.30
C TYR A 98 -7.06 -9.62 14.54
N THR A 99 -8.07 -9.18 13.78
CA THR A 99 -8.87 -10.05 12.91
C THR A 99 -8.47 -9.82 11.45
N PRO A 100 -7.73 -10.75 10.83
CA PRO A 100 -7.29 -10.59 9.45
C PRO A 100 -8.45 -10.49 8.47
N ARG A 101 -8.34 -9.58 7.51
CA ARG A 101 -9.32 -9.36 6.45
C ARG A 101 -9.18 -10.35 5.29
N SER A 102 -8.00 -10.97 5.16
CA SER A 102 -7.71 -11.98 4.15
C SER A 102 -6.65 -12.98 4.63
N PRO A 103 -6.50 -14.15 3.97
CA PRO A 103 -5.41 -15.07 4.28
C PRO A 103 -4.02 -14.44 4.11
N LEU A 104 -3.85 -13.55 3.12
CA LEU A 104 -2.59 -12.85 2.88
C LEU A 104 -2.27 -11.86 4.01
N ASP A 105 -3.29 -11.12 4.44
CA ASP A 105 -3.22 -10.18 5.57
C ASP A 105 -2.83 -10.89 6.87
N LYS A 106 -3.36 -12.11 7.10
CA LYS A 106 -2.94 -12.95 8.23
C LYS A 106 -1.45 -13.31 8.15
N VAL A 107 -0.98 -13.73 6.98
CA VAL A 107 0.43 -14.07 6.76
C VAL A 107 1.32 -12.85 7.04
N ASP A 108 0.91 -11.65 6.64
CA ASP A 108 1.68 -10.43 6.89
C ASP A 108 1.68 -10.03 8.37
N HIS A 109 0.53 -10.09 9.05
CA HIS A 109 0.45 -9.87 10.50
C HIS A 109 1.30 -10.88 11.28
N ASP A 110 1.33 -12.14 10.82
CA ASP A 110 2.08 -13.20 11.48
C ASP A 110 3.60 -13.03 11.37
N LYS A 111 4.10 -12.30 10.36
CA LYS A 111 5.54 -12.02 10.16
C LYS A 111 6.12 -11.04 11.18
N TYR A 112 5.29 -10.29 11.91
CA TYR A 112 5.80 -9.34 12.89
C TYR A 112 6.45 -10.08 14.08
N ILE A 113 7.77 -9.89 14.25
CA ILE A 113 8.60 -10.52 15.28
C ILE A 113 9.35 -9.41 16.02
N LEU A 114 9.00 -9.18 17.29
CA LEU A 114 9.50 -8.07 18.11
C LEU A 114 11.02 -7.91 18.09
N GLU A 115 11.75 -9.01 18.25
CA GLU A 115 13.21 -8.98 18.36
C GLU A 115 13.90 -8.56 17.05
N LEU A 116 13.31 -8.90 15.90
CA LEU A 116 13.88 -8.57 14.59
C LEU A 116 13.62 -7.11 14.19
N PHE A 117 12.61 -6.49 14.79
CA PHE A 117 12.21 -5.12 14.46
C PHE A 117 12.66 -4.10 15.50
N ASN A 118 13.41 -4.48 16.52
CA ASN A 118 13.94 -3.56 17.53
C ASN A 118 14.72 -2.40 16.90
N GLY A 119 14.22 -1.18 17.08
CA GLY A 119 14.83 0.03 16.51
C GLY A 119 14.64 0.19 15.00
N ALA A 120 13.76 -0.60 14.37
CA ALA A 120 13.36 -0.38 12.98
C ALA A 120 12.57 0.93 12.85
N SER A 121 12.71 1.65 11.73
CA SER A 121 11.93 2.87 11.48
C SER A 121 10.46 2.55 11.31
N ILE A 122 9.62 3.42 11.85
CA ILE A 122 8.18 3.41 11.65
C ILE A 122 7.84 4.56 10.72
N GLY A 123 7.41 4.24 9.50
CA GLY A 123 6.98 5.23 8.54
C GLY A 123 5.57 5.76 8.82
N ILE A 124 5.29 6.97 8.35
CA ILE A 124 3.95 7.58 8.32
C ILE A 124 3.62 7.96 6.87
N GLN A 125 2.39 7.65 6.43
CA GLN A 125 1.88 8.11 5.16
C GLN A 125 0.99 9.35 5.34
N ILE A 126 1.37 10.43 4.65
CA ILE A 126 0.57 11.65 4.53
C ILE A 126 -0.12 11.65 3.16
N ALA A 127 -1.43 11.83 3.16
CA ALA A 127 -2.22 11.98 1.94
C ALA A 127 -2.98 13.30 1.94
N GLY A 128 -2.83 14.08 0.87
CA GLY A 128 -3.58 15.31 0.63
C GLY A 128 -4.58 15.19 -0.51
N ARG A 129 -5.27 16.29 -0.80
CA ARG A 129 -6.14 16.41 -1.96
C ARG A 129 -5.35 16.31 -3.26
N ARG A 130 -6.02 15.86 -4.32
CA ARG A 130 -5.44 15.81 -5.67
C ARG A 130 -4.99 17.21 -6.12
N TYR A 131 -3.78 17.30 -6.67
CA TYR A 131 -3.13 18.54 -7.13
C TYR A 131 -2.63 19.49 -6.03
N PHE A 132 -2.59 19.04 -4.77
CA PHE A 132 -2.04 19.78 -3.63
C PHE A 132 -0.68 19.22 -3.17
N ASP A 133 0.13 18.76 -4.12
CA ASP A 133 1.40 18.09 -3.85
C ASP A 133 2.38 19.00 -3.07
N LYS A 134 2.34 20.32 -3.31
CA LYS A 134 3.20 21.29 -2.60
C LYS A 134 2.81 21.42 -1.14
N GLU A 135 1.52 21.45 -0.86
CA GLU A 135 0.96 21.54 0.48
C GLU A 135 1.25 20.27 1.27
N VAL A 136 1.18 19.09 0.62
CA VAL A 136 1.57 17.81 1.22
C VAL A 136 3.05 17.83 1.61
N VAL A 137 3.94 18.28 0.72
CA VAL A 137 5.39 18.39 1.03
C VAL A 137 5.68 19.45 2.09
N ALA A 138 4.91 20.53 2.16
CA ALA A 138 5.06 21.52 3.22
C ALA A 138 4.61 20.97 4.58
N PHE A 139 3.51 20.21 4.61
CA PHE A 139 3.01 19.56 5.81
C PHE A 139 3.93 18.44 6.30
N ASP A 140 4.53 17.68 5.37
CA ASP A 140 5.58 16.70 5.63
C ASP A 140 6.74 17.29 6.44
N LYS A 141 7.28 18.45 6.03
CA LYS A 141 8.32 19.15 6.77
C LYS A 141 7.92 19.55 8.19
N LEU A 142 6.66 19.97 8.37
CA LEU A 142 6.15 20.33 9.69
C LEU A 142 6.07 19.09 10.61
N ILE A 143 5.63 17.95 10.07
CA ILE A 143 5.60 16.69 10.82
C ILE A 143 7.01 16.25 11.20
N ASP A 144 7.95 16.34 10.26
CA ASP A 144 9.37 16.05 10.52
C ASP A 144 9.97 16.92 11.64
N GLU A 145 9.67 18.22 11.65
CA GLU A 145 10.06 19.12 12.74
C GLU A 145 9.45 18.72 14.09
N ILE A 146 8.18 18.30 14.11
CA ILE A 146 7.48 17.87 15.33
C ILE A 146 8.05 16.55 15.87
N LEU A 147 8.36 15.59 14.99
CA LEU A 147 8.87 14.28 15.38
C LEU A 147 10.33 14.32 15.84
N LYS A 148 11.10 15.33 15.42
CA LYS A 148 12.50 15.54 15.83
C LYS A 148 12.68 16.44 17.06
N ALA A 149 11.64 17.18 17.46
CA ALA A 149 11.67 18.10 18.61
C ALA A 149 11.62 17.37 19.96
#